data_AF-B9M4R3-F1
#
_entry.id   AF-B9M4R3-F1
#
_cell.length_a   1.000
_cell.length_b   1.000
_cell.length_c   1.000
_cell.angle_alpha   90.00
_cell.angle_beta   90.00
_cell.angle_gamma   90.00
#
_symmetry.space_group_name_H-M   'P 1'
#
loop_
_entity.id
_entity.type
_entity.pdbx_description
1 polymer ?
#
loop_
_entity_poly.entity_id
_entity_poly.type
_entity_poly.pdbx_seq_one_letter_code
_entity_poly.pdbx_strand_id
1 'polypeptide(L)'
;MQIKKGYLIFLLLFMWLILTGCGSSSSDAQGTSSLPTNESKVTATQGVWGNVWFWTGNFMPSVAGTTNSSGNITPVVREIFVYKATTISDVMPYSLGEFYSYIPSELVAKTSSDETGFFQVTLSPGTYSIFVKEGSAFYANKFDGQGRVNPVEVVPGAVTKLQIDINYQATF
;
A
#
# COMPACT_ATOMS: atom_id res chain seq x y z
N MET A 1 -33.95 17.84 -52.07
CA MET A 1 -32.84 17.26 -52.85
C MET A 1 -32.62 18.09 -54.12
N GLN A 2 -31.67 19.03 -54.08
CA GLN A 2 -30.92 19.51 -55.25
C GLN A 2 -29.67 20.22 -54.71
N ILE A 3 -28.53 19.72 -55.14
CA ILE A 3 -27.18 20.16 -54.79
C ILE A 3 -26.73 21.14 -55.89
N LYS A 4 -26.08 22.25 -55.53
CA LYS A 4 -25.17 22.95 -56.45
C LYS A 4 -23.84 23.22 -55.76
N LYS A 5 -22.78 22.71 -56.40
CA LYS A 5 -21.36 22.81 -56.09
C LYS A 5 -20.75 24.03 -56.83
N GLY A 6 -19.65 24.56 -56.30
CA GLY A 6 -18.67 25.40 -57.02
C GLY A 6 -18.15 26.54 -56.13
N TYR A 7 -17.09 26.33 -55.33
CA TYR A 7 -15.64 26.48 -55.62
C TYR A 7 -15.15 27.92 -55.81
N LEU A 8 -14.33 28.40 -54.85
CA LEU A 8 -13.19 29.29 -55.06
C LEU A 8 -12.30 29.22 -53.78
N ILE A 9 -11.29 28.37 -53.67
CA ILE A 9 -9.91 28.50 -54.20
C ILE A 9 -9.14 29.68 -53.57
N PHE A 10 -8.05 29.31 -52.87
CA PHE A 10 -6.80 30.06 -52.59
C PHE A 10 -6.69 31.00 -51.38
N LEU A 11 -6.05 30.51 -50.30
CA LEU A 11 -4.94 31.18 -49.61
C LEU A 11 -4.18 30.09 -48.79
N LEU A 12 -3.20 29.43 -49.41
CA LEU A 12 -1.75 29.61 -49.12
C LEU A 12 -1.42 29.21 -47.67
N LEU A 13 -1.00 27.98 -47.32
CA LEU A 13 0.19 27.24 -47.77
C LEU A 13 1.48 28.08 -47.57
N PHE A 14 1.97 28.22 -46.33
CA PHE A 14 3.40 28.23 -45.96
C PHE A 14 3.62 28.50 -44.45
N MET A 15 3.97 27.47 -43.68
CA MET A 15 4.98 27.50 -42.59
C MET A 15 5.02 26.08 -42.00
N TRP A 16 5.91 25.22 -42.51
CA TRP A 16 7.15 24.84 -41.80
C TRP A 16 6.84 24.21 -40.43
N LEU A 17 6.71 22.89 -40.28
CA LEU A 17 7.76 21.86 -40.42
C LEU A 17 9.01 22.18 -39.62
N ILE A 18 8.96 22.00 -38.28
CA ILE A 18 10.15 21.86 -37.44
C ILE A 18 9.89 20.86 -36.29
N LEU A 19 10.51 19.69 -36.45
CA LEU A 19 11.19 18.84 -35.44
C LEU A 19 10.40 18.17 -34.31
N THR A 20 10.30 16.85 -34.45
CA THR A 20 10.80 15.83 -33.50
C THR A 20 10.89 16.23 -32.03
N GLY A 21 10.00 15.65 -31.23
CA GLY A 21 10.19 15.44 -29.79
C GLY A 21 9.77 14.02 -29.42
N CYS A 22 10.57 13.02 -29.81
CA CYS A 22 10.54 11.73 -29.12
C CYS A 22 11.19 11.98 -27.76
N GLY A 23 10.36 12.06 -26.72
CA GLY A 23 10.78 12.16 -25.34
C GLY A 23 10.01 11.15 -24.52
N SER A 24 10.08 9.88 -24.89
CA SER A 24 9.80 8.81 -23.93
C SER A 24 10.91 8.88 -22.89
N SER A 25 10.73 9.72 -21.88
CA SER A 25 11.49 9.64 -20.65
C SER A 25 11.06 8.35 -19.94
N SER A 26 11.57 7.23 -20.42
CA SER A 26 11.82 6.08 -19.56
C SER A 26 12.83 6.56 -18.53
N SER A 27 12.32 7.13 -17.45
CA SER A 27 13.05 7.22 -16.20
C SER A 27 13.32 5.80 -15.75
N ASP A 28 14.44 5.27 -16.22
CA ASP A 28 15.14 4.14 -15.64
C ASP A 28 15.51 4.52 -14.21
N ALA A 29 14.56 4.34 -13.30
CA ALA A 29 14.85 4.25 -11.89
C ALA A 29 15.47 2.87 -11.66
N GLN A 30 16.80 2.83 -11.69
CA GLN A 30 17.59 1.72 -11.20
C GLN A 30 17.18 1.37 -9.76
N GLY A 31 16.65 0.17 -9.57
CA GLY A 31 16.95 -0.64 -8.38
C GLY A 31 16.11 -0.43 -7.12
N THR A 32 14.79 -0.31 -7.21
CA THR A 32 13.93 -0.92 -6.18
C THR A 32 13.44 -2.25 -6.72
N SER A 33 13.94 -3.38 -6.23
CA SER A 33 13.26 -4.66 -6.46
C SER A 33 11.83 -4.49 -5.94
N SER A 34 10.85 -4.36 -6.83
CA SER A 34 9.46 -4.21 -6.42
C SER A 34 9.08 -5.46 -5.63
N LEU A 35 8.65 -5.27 -4.37
CA LEU A 35 8.20 -6.37 -3.54
C LEU A 35 7.06 -7.10 -4.27
N PRO A 36 7.05 -8.45 -4.28
CA PRO A 36 6.04 -9.19 -5.02
C PRO A 36 4.67 -8.91 -4.43
N THR A 37 3.73 -8.50 -5.28
CA THR A 37 2.41 -8.04 -4.82
C THR A 37 1.45 -9.16 -4.46
N ASN A 38 1.73 -10.42 -4.79
CA ASN A 38 0.90 -11.60 -4.48
C ASN A 38 -0.60 -11.52 -4.86
N GLU A 39 -0.97 -10.60 -5.76
CA GLU A 39 -2.36 -10.36 -6.16
C GLU A 39 -3.02 -11.58 -6.82
N SER A 40 -2.23 -12.40 -7.53
CA SER A 40 -2.70 -13.64 -8.14
C SER A 40 -3.19 -14.70 -7.13
N LYS A 41 -2.91 -14.53 -5.83
CA LYS A 41 -3.34 -15.44 -4.76
C LYS A 41 -4.70 -15.08 -4.17
N VAL A 42 -5.28 -13.95 -4.55
CA VAL A 42 -6.57 -13.50 -4.02
C VAL A 42 -7.69 -14.40 -4.55
N THR A 43 -8.40 -15.07 -3.64
CA THR A 43 -9.56 -15.91 -3.96
C THR A 43 -10.85 -15.41 -3.33
N ALA A 44 -10.77 -14.47 -2.39
CA ALA A 44 -11.94 -13.82 -1.82
C ALA A 44 -12.66 -12.95 -2.87
N THR A 45 -13.98 -12.83 -2.74
CA THR A 45 -14.80 -11.91 -3.54
C THR A 45 -15.12 -10.62 -2.80
N GLN A 46 -14.91 -10.59 -1.47
CA GLN A 46 -15.05 -9.42 -0.63
C GLN A 46 -14.15 -9.52 0.60
N GLY A 47 -13.57 -8.41 1.05
CA GLY A 47 -12.79 -8.34 2.29
C GLY A 47 -11.49 -7.58 2.14
N VAL A 48 -10.43 -8.09 2.77
CA VAL A 48 -9.09 -7.47 2.74
C VAL A 48 -8.04 -8.52 2.37
N TRP A 49 -7.05 -8.12 1.59
CA TRP A 49 -5.88 -8.93 1.29
C TRP A 49 -4.62 -8.08 1.31
N GLY A 50 -3.45 -8.70 1.43
CA GLY A 50 -2.19 -7.98 1.30
C GLY A 50 -0.98 -8.81 1.64
N ASN A 51 0.12 -8.12 1.91
CA ASN A 51 1.37 -8.72 2.34
C ASN A 51 1.78 -8.15 3.70
N VAL A 52 2.48 -8.98 4.49
CA VAL A 52 3.20 -8.57 5.70
C VAL A 52 4.69 -8.64 5.40
N TRP A 53 5.33 -7.47 5.36
CA TRP A 53 6.78 -7.33 5.20
C TRP A 53 7.43 -6.92 6.51
N PHE A 54 8.56 -7.54 6.82
CA PHE A 54 9.41 -7.15 7.94
C PHE A 54 10.63 -6.40 7.41
N TRP A 55 10.76 -5.15 7.82
CA TRP A 55 11.82 -4.24 7.41
C TRP A 55 12.87 -4.17 8.54
N THR A 56 14.14 -4.39 8.20
CA THR A 56 15.26 -4.30 9.14
C THR A 56 16.42 -3.52 8.55
N GLY A 57 17.26 -2.93 9.38
CA GLY A 57 18.49 -2.26 8.95
C GLY A 57 18.29 -0.82 8.50
N ASN A 58 19.27 -0.28 7.77
CA ASN A 58 19.34 1.14 7.45
C ASN A 58 18.82 1.45 6.04
N PHE A 59 17.74 2.24 5.96
CA PHE A 59 17.14 2.77 4.73
C PHE A 59 17.41 4.27 4.53
N MET A 60 18.25 4.90 5.37
CA MET A 60 18.63 6.32 5.21
C MET A 60 19.26 6.59 3.84
N PRO A 61 18.97 7.74 3.22
CA PRO A 61 19.67 8.16 2.01
C PRO A 61 21.18 8.20 2.24
N SER A 62 21.94 7.55 1.35
CA SER A 62 23.40 7.61 1.39
C SER A 62 23.90 8.86 0.66
N VAL A 63 24.94 9.50 1.20
CA VAL A 63 25.64 10.58 0.49
C VAL A 63 26.42 9.99 -0.69
N ALA A 64 26.55 10.76 -1.77
CA ALA A 64 27.23 10.33 -2.98
C ALA A 64 28.64 9.79 -2.66
N GLY A 65 28.93 8.57 -3.11
CA GLY A 65 30.21 7.89 -2.86
C GLY A 65 30.26 7.03 -1.58
N THR A 66 29.16 6.92 -0.83
CA THR A 66 29.04 5.98 0.30
C THR A 66 27.90 4.99 0.07
N THR A 67 28.09 3.73 0.46
CA THR A 67 27.01 2.72 0.50
C THR A 67 26.72 2.40 1.96
N ASN A 68 25.86 3.20 2.58
CA ASN A 68 25.46 3.01 3.97
C ASN A 68 24.07 2.37 4.11
N SER A 69 23.35 2.15 3.01
CA SER A 69 22.08 1.43 3.01
C SER A 69 22.33 -0.06 3.19
N SER A 70 21.83 -0.60 4.29
CA SER A 70 21.90 -2.02 4.67
C SER A 70 20.50 -2.59 4.96
N GLY A 71 19.47 -1.88 4.52
CA GLY A 71 18.08 -2.25 4.69
C GLY A 71 17.76 -3.59 4.03
N ASN A 72 16.99 -4.42 4.73
CA ASN A 72 16.48 -5.69 4.24
C ASN A 72 14.97 -5.75 4.45
N ILE A 73 14.26 -6.33 3.49
CA ILE A 73 12.80 -6.51 3.54
C ILE A 73 12.50 -7.98 3.29
N THR A 74 11.87 -8.65 4.25
CA THR A 74 11.54 -10.08 4.14
C THR A 74 10.05 -10.35 4.37
N PRO A 75 9.44 -11.31 3.67
CA PRO A 75 8.09 -11.75 4.00
C PRO A 75 8.10 -12.44 5.35
N VAL A 76 7.02 -12.32 6.11
CA VAL A 76 6.90 -12.99 7.42
C VAL A 76 5.52 -13.59 7.64
N VAL A 77 5.49 -14.72 8.32
CA VAL A 77 4.28 -15.35 8.87
C VAL A 77 3.94 -14.66 10.19
N ARG A 78 2.74 -14.07 10.27
CA ARG A 78 2.23 -13.38 11.46
C ARG A 78 0.74 -13.55 11.61
N GLU A 79 0.28 -13.62 12.85
CA GLU A 79 -1.14 -13.51 13.16
C GLU A 79 -1.61 -12.06 12.96
N ILE A 80 -2.74 -11.92 12.29
CA ILE A 80 -3.36 -10.64 11.96
C ILE A 80 -4.74 -10.60 12.61
N PHE A 81 -5.00 -9.52 13.33
CA PHE A 81 -6.23 -9.31 14.08
C PHE A 81 -7.00 -8.14 13.46
N VAL A 82 -8.26 -8.39 13.11
CA VAL A 82 -9.15 -7.41 12.52
C VAL A 82 -10.17 -7.00 13.55
N TYR A 83 -10.14 -5.75 13.95
CA TYR A 83 -11.09 -5.17 14.89
C TYR A 83 -12.03 -4.20 14.17
N LYS A 84 -13.19 -3.92 14.77
CA LYS A 84 -13.95 -2.71 14.41
C LYS A 84 -13.02 -1.49 14.49
N ALA A 85 -13.23 -0.54 13.57
CA ALA A 85 -12.43 0.67 13.50
C ALA A 85 -12.24 1.30 14.89
N THR A 86 -10.99 1.58 15.25
CA THR A 86 -10.60 2.15 16.54
C THR A 86 -9.58 3.26 16.32
N THR A 87 -9.54 4.21 17.24
CA THR A 87 -8.62 5.35 17.17
C THR A 87 -7.44 5.20 18.11
N ILE A 88 -6.38 5.96 17.86
CA ILE A 88 -5.20 6.00 18.72
C ILE A 88 -5.53 6.42 20.16
N SER A 89 -6.61 7.20 20.35
CA SER A 89 -7.09 7.58 21.69
C SER A 89 -7.84 6.48 22.44
N ASP A 90 -8.31 5.45 21.75
CA ASP A 90 -9.06 4.35 22.38
C ASP A 90 -8.15 3.20 22.83
N VAL A 91 -7.08 2.95 22.09
CA VAL A 91 -6.16 1.82 22.33
C VAL A 91 -5.22 2.08 23.50
N MET A 92 -4.80 1.02 24.19
CA MET A 92 -3.84 1.13 25.28
C MET A 92 -2.42 0.95 24.73
N PRO A 93 -1.52 1.94 24.86
CA PRO A 93 -0.13 1.79 24.42
C PRO A 93 0.57 0.69 25.23
N TYR A 94 1.45 -0.08 24.58
CA TYR A 94 2.36 -1.02 25.25
C TYR A 94 3.69 -0.34 25.59
N SER A 95 4.16 0.55 24.70
CA SER A 95 5.36 1.37 24.86
C SER A 95 5.14 2.72 24.18
N LEU A 96 6.14 3.60 24.22
CA LEU A 96 6.19 4.70 23.27
C LEU A 96 6.27 4.11 21.85
N GLY A 97 5.40 4.53 20.95
CA GLY A 97 5.41 4.14 19.53
C GLY A 97 4.20 3.30 19.09
N GLU A 98 4.47 2.33 18.23
CA GLU A 98 3.49 1.65 17.34
C GLU A 98 2.93 0.34 17.92
N PHE A 99 3.16 0.11 19.22
CA PHE A 99 2.76 -1.10 19.93
C PHE A 99 1.66 -0.84 20.95
N TYR A 100 0.68 -1.72 20.98
CA TYR A 100 -0.50 -1.65 21.83
C TYR A 100 -0.67 -2.91 22.66
N SER A 101 -1.03 -2.73 23.93
CA SER A 101 -1.23 -3.80 24.90
C SER A 101 -2.67 -4.33 24.87
N TYR A 102 -3.62 -3.44 24.56
CA TYR A 102 -5.04 -3.75 24.54
C TYR A 102 -5.79 -2.91 23.51
N ILE A 103 -6.76 -3.55 22.85
CA ILE A 103 -7.64 -2.96 21.83
C ILE A 103 -9.06 -3.14 22.34
N PRO A 104 -9.77 -2.06 22.75
CA PRO A 104 -11.09 -2.17 23.37
C PRO A 104 -12.22 -2.46 22.37
N SER A 105 -11.99 -2.23 21.08
CA SER A 105 -13.00 -2.47 20.06
C SER A 105 -13.26 -3.96 19.85
N GLU A 106 -14.40 -4.27 19.25
CA GLU A 106 -14.80 -5.65 18.97
C GLU A 106 -13.83 -6.33 18.00
N LEU A 107 -13.34 -7.52 18.37
CA LEU A 107 -12.58 -8.39 17.48
C LEU A 107 -13.54 -9.04 16.47
N VAL A 108 -13.33 -8.78 15.19
CA VAL A 108 -14.20 -9.24 14.09
C VAL A 108 -13.65 -10.53 13.46
N ALA A 109 -12.33 -10.59 13.24
CA ALA A 109 -11.70 -11.74 12.60
C ALA A 109 -10.23 -11.88 13.01
N LYS A 110 -9.70 -13.09 12.79
CA LYS A 110 -8.27 -13.38 12.83
C LYS A 110 -7.87 -14.12 11.56
N THR A 111 -6.67 -13.87 11.08
CA THR A 111 -6.03 -14.63 10.00
C THR A 111 -4.53 -14.70 10.24
N SER A 112 -3.78 -15.31 9.35
CA SER A 112 -2.32 -15.26 9.38
C SER A 112 -1.77 -15.04 7.98
N SER A 113 -0.65 -14.34 7.88
CA SER A 113 0.13 -14.32 6.64
C SER A 113 0.88 -15.64 6.45
N ASP A 114 1.10 -16.04 5.21
CA ASP A 114 1.88 -17.21 4.85
C ASP A 114 3.38 -16.92 4.65
N GLU A 115 4.15 -17.90 4.21
CA GLU A 115 5.60 -17.81 3.98
C GLU A 115 6.00 -16.74 2.95
N THR A 116 5.07 -16.35 2.07
CA THR A 116 5.27 -15.26 1.11
C THR A 116 4.80 -13.91 1.66
N GLY A 117 4.40 -13.88 2.93
CA GLY A 117 3.80 -12.74 3.61
C GLY A 117 2.35 -12.49 3.22
N PHE A 118 1.76 -13.30 2.32
CA PHE A 118 0.40 -13.06 1.82
C PHE A 118 -0.64 -13.40 2.88
N PHE A 119 -1.65 -12.54 3.02
CA PHE A 119 -2.85 -12.82 3.80
C PHE A 119 -4.09 -12.40 3.02
N GLN A 120 -5.21 -13.03 3.35
CA GLN A 120 -6.53 -12.55 3.00
C GLN A 120 -7.54 -12.88 4.12
N VAL A 121 -8.59 -12.09 4.20
CA VAL A 121 -9.69 -12.27 5.15
C VAL A 121 -10.99 -11.78 4.54
N THR A 122 -12.00 -12.63 4.53
CA THR A 122 -13.35 -12.26 4.09
C THR A 122 -14.03 -11.44 5.17
N LEU A 123 -14.54 -10.26 4.80
CA LEU A 123 -15.20 -9.34 5.72
C LEU A 123 -16.48 -8.80 5.07
N SER A 124 -17.48 -8.49 5.88
CA SER A 124 -18.63 -7.70 5.45
C SER A 124 -18.21 -6.25 5.13
N PRO A 125 -19.02 -5.48 4.39
CA PRO A 125 -18.73 -4.08 4.16
C PRO A 125 -18.66 -3.29 5.48
N GLY A 126 -17.69 -2.39 5.60
CA GLY A 126 -17.44 -1.62 6.81
C GLY A 126 -15.99 -1.13 6.93
N THR A 127 -15.71 -0.37 7.98
CA THR A 127 -14.36 0.09 8.31
C THR A 127 -13.79 -0.69 9.49
N TYR A 128 -12.54 -1.09 9.36
CA TYR A 128 -11.83 -1.92 10.33
C TYR A 128 -10.47 -1.33 10.66
N SER A 129 -9.92 -1.73 11.80
CA SER A 129 -8.53 -1.48 12.18
C SER A 129 -7.78 -2.81 12.23
N ILE A 130 -6.63 -2.87 11.56
CA ILE A 130 -5.85 -4.10 11.41
C ILE A 130 -4.55 -4.02 12.21
N PHE A 131 -4.30 -5.05 13.01
CA PHE A 131 -3.11 -5.16 13.84
C PHE A 131 -2.38 -6.47 13.59
N VAL A 132 -1.06 -6.46 13.72
CA VAL A 132 -0.24 -7.66 13.70
C VAL A 132 0.14 -8.06 15.12
N LYS A 133 0.10 -9.35 15.45
CA LYS A 133 0.61 -9.83 16.73
C LYS A 133 2.14 -9.90 16.72
N GLU A 134 2.77 -9.19 17.64
CA GLU A 134 4.23 -9.19 17.85
C GLU A 134 4.52 -9.49 19.31
N GLY A 135 4.91 -10.74 19.61
CA GLY A 135 5.11 -11.20 20.99
C GLY A 135 3.82 -11.08 21.82
N SER A 136 3.90 -10.36 22.94
CA SER A 136 2.73 -10.09 23.81
C SER A 136 1.87 -8.92 23.34
N ALA A 137 2.35 -8.08 22.40
CA ALA A 137 1.71 -6.84 21.98
C ALA A 137 1.02 -6.96 20.61
N PHE A 138 0.34 -5.89 20.22
CA PHE A 138 -0.23 -5.66 18.89
C PHE A 138 0.52 -4.52 18.22
N TYR A 139 0.91 -4.69 16.97
CA TYR A 139 1.66 -3.71 16.19
C TYR A 139 0.80 -3.10 15.08
N ALA A 140 0.84 -1.77 14.96
CA ALA A 140 0.28 -1.03 13.84
C ALA A 140 0.89 0.38 13.76
N ASN A 141 1.43 0.73 12.59
CA ASN A 141 2.20 1.96 12.36
C ASN A 141 1.60 2.92 11.32
N LYS A 142 0.40 2.60 10.81
CA LYS A 142 -0.33 3.47 9.88
C LYS A 142 -1.51 4.10 10.59
N PHE A 143 -1.87 5.31 10.18
CA PHE A 143 -3.03 6.03 10.67
C PHE A 143 -3.66 6.79 9.50
N ASP A 144 -4.95 7.06 9.59
CA ASP A 144 -5.56 8.06 8.72
C ASP A 144 -5.53 9.45 9.33
N GLY A 145 -5.96 10.45 8.57
CA GLY A 145 -6.08 11.84 9.02
C GLY A 145 -7.13 12.07 10.11
N GLN A 146 -7.84 11.02 10.56
CA GLN A 146 -8.82 11.05 11.64
C GLN A 146 -8.32 10.31 12.90
N GLY A 147 -7.08 9.82 12.88
CA GLY A 147 -6.47 9.11 14.00
C GLY A 147 -6.95 7.67 14.16
N ARG A 148 -7.66 7.08 13.19
CA ARG A 148 -7.95 5.65 13.19
C ARG A 148 -6.67 4.87 12.96
N VAL A 149 -6.48 3.80 13.73
CA VAL A 149 -5.27 2.97 13.69
C VAL A 149 -5.38 1.97 12.54
N ASN A 150 -4.38 1.99 11.66
CA ASN A 150 -4.22 1.18 10.44
C ASN A 150 -5.55 0.81 9.78
N PRO A 151 -6.32 1.84 9.35
CA PRO A 151 -7.69 1.64 8.93
C PRO A 151 -7.76 1.03 7.53
N VAL A 152 -8.78 0.21 7.31
CA VAL A 152 -9.13 -0.29 5.98
C VAL A 152 -10.64 -0.28 5.80
N GLU A 153 -11.10 0.16 4.63
CA GLU A 153 -12.50 0.14 4.23
C GLU A 153 -12.76 -1.05 3.31
N VAL A 154 -13.79 -1.83 3.63
CA VAL A 154 -14.31 -2.91 2.79
C VAL A 154 -15.61 -2.41 2.17
N VAL A 155 -15.64 -2.33 0.85
CA VAL A 155 -16.84 -1.96 0.09
C VAL A 155 -17.54 -3.21 -0.43
N PRO A 156 -18.87 -3.15 -0.71
CA PRO A 156 -19.61 -4.31 -1.22
C PRO A 156 -18.99 -4.89 -2.50
N GLY A 157 -18.77 -6.20 -2.52
CA GLY A 157 -18.30 -6.94 -3.70
C GLY A 157 -16.85 -6.67 -4.11
N ALA A 158 -16.01 -6.13 -3.24
CA ALA A 158 -14.59 -5.88 -3.53
C ALA A 158 -13.66 -6.37 -2.41
N VAL A 159 -12.43 -6.73 -2.79
CA VAL A 159 -11.36 -7.05 -1.85
C VAL A 159 -10.34 -5.90 -1.84
N THR A 160 -10.25 -5.21 -0.71
CA THR A 160 -9.36 -4.06 -0.54
C THR A 160 -7.94 -4.54 -0.25
N LYS A 161 -6.94 -3.98 -0.94
CA LYS A 161 -5.53 -4.26 -0.66
C LYS A 161 -5.04 -3.44 0.54
N LEU A 162 -4.42 -4.08 1.53
CA LEU A 162 -3.71 -3.43 2.63
C LEU A 162 -2.29 -3.98 2.76
N GLN A 163 -1.30 -3.13 2.48
CA GLN A 163 0.11 -3.45 2.70
C GLN A 163 0.48 -3.20 4.17
N ILE A 164 1.02 -4.21 4.85
CA ILE A 164 1.48 -4.11 6.24
C ILE A 164 3.01 -4.18 6.27
N ASP A 165 3.62 -3.12 6.81
CA ASP A 165 5.07 -2.98 6.88
C ASP A 165 5.48 -2.88 8.36
N ILE A 166 6.03 -3.97 8.88
CA ILE A 166 6.56 -4.05 10.23
C ILE A 166 7.98 -3.51 10.19
N ASN A 167 8.20 -2.31 10.72
CA ASN A 167 9.44 -1.56 10.49
C ASN A 167 10.08 -1.01 11.78
N TYR A 168 9.66 -1.49 12.95
CA TYR A 168 10.27 -1.11 14.23
C TYR A 168 11.75 -1.55 14.38
N GLN A 169 12.27 -2.38 13.47
CA GLN A 169 13.71 -2.75 13.38
C GLN A 169 14.43 -2.05 12.21
N ALA A 170 13.76 -1.12 11.51
CA ALA A 170 14.32 -0.35 10.42
C ALA A 170 14.60 1.09 10.87
N THR A 171 15.57 1.72 10.22
CA THR A 171 15.88 3.15 10.35
C THR A 171 15.73 3.80 8.98
N PHE A 172 15.09 4.96 8.91
CA PHE A 172 14.75 5.66 7.66
C PHE A 172 15.25 7.10 7.66
#